data_AF-A0A1F8KID9-F1
#
_entry.id   AF-A0A1F8KID9-F1
#
_cell.length_a   1.000
_cell.length_b   1.000
_cell.length_c   1.000
_cell.angle_alpha   90.00
_cell.angle_beta   90.00
_cell.angle_gamma   90.00
#
_symmetry.space_group_name_H-M   'P 1'
#
loop_
_entity.id
_entity.type
_entity.pdbx_description
1 polymer ?
#
loop_
_entity_poly.entity_id
_entity_poly.type
_entity_poly.pdbx_seq_one_letter_code
_entity_poly.pdbx_strand_id
1 'polypeptide(L)' 'MTENTLWEYQVLTIGNVFGTKDEQILATLNEWGEQGWEAVSVYTPSQSSKVTIVAKRPLTATARRRRSMP' A
#
# COMPACT_ATOMS: atom_id res chain seq x y z
N MET A 1 -25.58 10.51 10.50
CA MET A 1 -24.56 9.48 10.81
C MET A 1 -23.35 9.80 9.96
N THR A 2 -22.26 10.27 10.55
CA THR A 2 -21.03 10.60 9.82
C THR A 2 -20.42 9.30 9.30
N GLU A 3 -20.60 9.04 8.01
CA GLU A 3 -19.94 7.95 7.30
C GLU A 3 -18.45 8.28 7.23
N ASN A 4 -17.72 8.02 8.31
CA ASN A 4 -16.27 8.12 8.29
C ASN A 4 -15.77 7.09 7.29
N THR A 5 -15.40 7.54 6.08
CA THR A 5 -14.64 6.76 5.11
C THR A 5 -13.32 6.41 5.78
N LEU A 6 -13.25 5.20 6.35
CA LEU A 6 -12.03 4.67 6.94
C LEU A 6 -11.14 4.17 5.81
N TRP A 7 -9.83 4.40 5.93
CA TRP A 7 -8.83 3.95 4.98
C TRP A 7 -7.93 2.94 5.66
N GLU A 8 -7.65 1.83 4.98
CA GLU A 8 -6.52 0.97 5.35
C GLU A 8 -5.27 1.49 4.66
N TYR A 9 -4.15 1.49 5.35
CA TYR A 9 -2.85 1.89 4.81
C TYR A 9 -1.90 0.71 4.88
N GLN A 10 -1.18 0.46 3.78
CA GLN A 10 -0.12 -0.53 3.71
C GLN A 10 1.17 0.16 3.28
N VAL A 11 2.26 -0.17 3.98
CA VAL A 11 3.59 0.37 3.69
C VAL A 11 4.51 -0.80 3.42
N LEU A 12 5.18 -0.76 2.27
CA LEU A 12 6.16 -1.77 1.88
C LEU A 12 7.43 -1.07 1.44
N THR A 13 8.55 -1.51 2.00
CA THR A 13 9.87 -1.04 1.58
C THR A 13 10.53 -2.14 0.78
N ILE A 14 10.70 -1.91 -0.52
CA ILE A 14 11.32 -2.85 -1.45
C ILE A 14 12.66 -2.26 -1.87
N GLY A 15 13.71 -3.05 -1.74
CA GLY A 15 15.01 -2.73 -2.29
C GLY A 15 16.09 -3.58 -1.69
N ASN A 16 17.12 -3.81 -2.50
CA ASN A 16 18.30 -4.54 -2.07
C ASN A 16 19.50 -3.59 -1.99
N VAL A 17 20.62 -4.06 -1.45
CA VAL A 17 21.88 -3.28 -1.38
C VAL A 17 22.33 -2.78 -2.77
N PHE A 18 21.90 -3.47 -3.83
CA PHE A 18 22.19 -3.16 -5.24
C PHE A 18 21.15 -2.28 -5.95
N GLY A 19 20.16 -1.74 -5.25
CA GLY A 19 19.08 -0.95 -5.86
C GLY A 19 17.73 -1.65 -5.86
N THR A 20 16.69 -0.86 -5.99
CA THR A 20 15.35 -1.32 -6.35
C THR A 20 15.24 -1.28 -7.86
N LYS A 21 14.89 -2.40 -8.48
CA LYS A 21 14.61 -2.43 -9.93
C LYS A 21 13.20 -1.92 -10.17
N ASP A 22 13.02 -1.13 -11.23
CA ASP A 22 11.71 -0.61 -11.63
C ASP A 22 10.70 -1.75 -11.89
N GLU A 23 11.17 -2.89 -12.40
CA GLU A 23 10.37 -4.10 -12.62
C GLU A 23 9.73 -4.63 -11.32
N GLN A 24 10.45 -4.56 -10.20
CA GLN A 24 9.92 -5.00 -8.90
C GLN A 24 8.86 -4.04 -8.38
N ILE A 25 9.08 -2.73 -8.56
CA ILE A 25 8.10 -1.70 -8.20
C ILE A 25 6.82 -1.91 -9.01
N LEU A 26 6.96 -2.12 -10.33
CA LEU A 26 5.84 -2.37 -11.23
C LEU A 26 5.07 -3.63 -10.82
N ALA A 27 5.76 -4.75 -10.55
CA ALA A 27 5.13 -5.99 -10.13
C ALA A 27 4.33 -5.82 -8.83
N THR A 28 4.89 -5.14 -7.83
CA THR A 28 4.20 -4.85 -6.57
C THR A 28 2.99 -3.93 -6.78
N LEU A 29 3.12 -2.87 -7.59
CA LEU A 29 2.02 -1.97 -7.87
C LEU A 29 0.86 -2.68 -8.60
N ASN A 30 1.18 -3.58 -9.54
CA ASN A 30 0.18 -4.40 -10.23
C ASN A 30 -0.54 -5.34 -9.25
N GLU A 31 0.20 -6.06 -8.41
CA GLU A 31 -0.38 -6.94 -7.38
C GLU A 31 -1.29 -6.16 -6.41
N TRP A 32 -0.85 -4.97 -5.99
CA TRP A 32 -1.63 -4.09 -5.15
C TRP A 32 -2.89 -3.57 -5.85
N GLY A 33 -2.78 -3.21 -7.13
CA GLY A 33 -3.92 -2.83 -7.96
C GLY A 33 -4.97 -3.94 -8.05
N GLU A 34 -4.55 -5.20 -8.25
CA GLU A 34 -5.45 -6.37 -8.26
C GLU A 34 -6.17 -6.57 -6.91
N GLN A 35 -5.48 -6.30 -5.81
CA GLN A 35 -6.04 -6.36 -4.46
C GLN A 35 -6.92 -5.14 -4.12
N GLY A 36 -6.96 -4.12 -4.98
CA GLY A 36 -7.71 -2.88 -4.79
C GLY A 36 -7.02 -1.85 -3.89
N TRP A 37 -5.70 -1.95 -3.75
CA TRP A 37 -4.86 -0.94 -3.11
C TRP A 37 -4.45 0.15 -4.12
N GLU A 38 -4.45 1.39 -3.67
CA GLU A 38 -4.07 2.57 -4.45
C GLU A 38 -2.77 3.15 -3.87
N ALA A 39 -1.70 3.20 -4.67
CA ALA A 39 -0.43 3.79 -4.24
C ALA A 39 -0.57 5.32 -4.09
N VAL A 40 -0.25 5.84 -2.91
CA VAL A 40 -0.39 7.26 -2.54
C VAL A 40 0.95 7.97 -2.50
N SER A 41 1.99 7.25 -2.08
CA SER A 41 3.33 7.82 -1.96
C SER A 41 4.37 6.78 -2.31
N VAL A 42 5.38 7.21 -3.07
CA VAL A 42 6.57 6.43 -3.36
C VAL A 42 7.75 7.33 -3.07
N TYR A 43 8.60 6.95 -2.12
CA TYR A 43 9.77 7.72 -1.77
C TYR A 43 10.96 6.82 -1.49
N THR A 44 12.16 7.33 -1.78
CA THR A 44 13.42 6.71 -1.39
C THR A 44 13.91 7.39 -0.12
N PRO A 45 14.08 6.65 1.00
CA PRO A 45 14.74 7.21 2.18
C PRO A 45 16.14 7.71 1.78
N SER A 46 16.49 8.94 2.16
CA SER A 46 17.75 9.57 1.75
C SER A 46 18.96 8.67 2.05
N GLN A 47 19.83 8.46 1.05
CA GLN A 47 20.99 7.55 1.08
C GLN A 47 20.67 6.04 1.10
N SER A 48 19.43 5.63 0.83
CA SER A 48 19.07 4.22 0.70
C SER A 48 18.81 3.85 -0.76
N SER A 49 19.37 2.73 -1.20
CA SER A 49 19.02 2.07 -2.48
C SER A 49 17.66 1.36 -2.42
N LYS A 50 16.80 1.74 -1.46
CA LYS A 50 15.50 1.14 -1.19
C LYS A 50 14.39 2.15 -1.49
N VAL A 51 13.27 1.63 -1.96
CA VAL A 51 12.07 2.40 -2.28
C VAL A 51 10.98 1.99 -1.30
N THR A 52 10.39 2.96 -0.63
CA THR A 52 9.22 2.77 0.22
C THR A 52 7.97 3.21 -0.55
N ILE A 53 7.02 2.29 -0.66
CA ILE A 53 5.73 2.49 -1.31
C ILE A 53 4.66 2.46 -0.22
N VAL A 54 3.81 3.49 -0.21
CA VAL A 54 2.65 3.63 0.67
C VAL A 54 1.42 3.53 -0.19
N ALA A 55 0.55 2.57 0.12
CA ALA A 55 -0.75 2.42 -0.52
C ALA A 55 -1.89 2.57 0.50
N LYS A 56 -3.05 2.99 0.00
CA LYS A 56 -4.30 3.09 0.75
C LYS A 56 -5.41 2.29 0.06
N ARG A 57 -6.39 1.82 0.81
CA ARG A 57 -7.59 1.18 0.29
C ARG A 57 -8.82 1.64 1.06
N PRO A 58 -9.97 1.90 0.40
CA PRO A 58 -11.20 2.23 1.12
C PRO A 58 -11.72 1.03 1.92
N LEU A 59 -11.90 1.22 3.22
CA LEU A 59 -12.53 0.25 4.10
C LEU A 59 -14.04 0.29 3.86
N THR A 60 -14.52 -0.48 2.90
CA THR A 60 -15.96 -0.57 2.61
C THR A 60 -16.74 -1.10 3.82
N ALA A 61 -18.00 -0.69 3.95
CA ALA A 61 -18.87 -1.05 5.08
C ALA A 61 -18.93 -2.58 5.35
N THR A 62 -18.74 -3.38 4.29
CA THR A 62 -18.64 -4.85 4.34
C THR A 62 -17.42 -5.35 5.13
N ALA A 63 -16.27 -4.71 4.98
CA ALA A 63 -15.06 -5.01 5.75
C ALA A 63 -15.19 -4.60 7.22
N ARG A 64 -15.88 -3.47 7.49
CA ARG A 64 -16.20 -3.03 8.85
C ARG A 64 -17.11 -4.02 9.58
N ARG A 65 -18.13 -4.57 8.90
CA ARG A 65 -19.01 -5.62 9.46
C ARG A 65 -18.27 -6.91 9.79
N ARG A 66 -17.28 -7.32 8.97
CA ARG A 66 -16.45 -8.50 9.25
C ARG A 66 -15.55 -8.34 10.49
N ARG A 67 -15.09 -7.12 10.80
CA ARG A 67 -14.30 -6.84 12.02
C ARG A 67 -15.15 -6.67 13.28
N SER A 68 -16.45 -6.37 13.14
CA SER A 68 -17.37 -6.18 14.27
C SER A 68 -18.11 -7.44 14.71
N MET A 69 -17.88 -8.59 14.07
CA MET A 69 -18.38 -9.88 14.54
C MET A 69 -17.22 -10.64 15.22
N PRO A 70 -17.35 -10.99 16.51
CA PRO A 70 -16.35 -11.76 17.25
C PRO A 70 -16.21 -13.20 16.75
#